data_AF-A0A353DWN8-F1
#
_entry.id   AF-A0A353DWN8-F1
#
_cell.length_a   1.000
_cell.length_b   1.000
_cell.length_c   1.000
_cell.angle_alpha   90.00
_cell.angle_beta   90.00
_cell.angle_gamma   90.00
#
_symmetry.space_group_name_H-M   'P 1'
#
loop_
_entity.id
_entity.type
_entity.pdbx_description
1 polymer ?
#
loop_
_entity_poly.entity_id
_entity_poly.type
_entity_poly.pdbx_seq_one_letter_code
_entity_poly.pdbx_strand_id
1 'polypeptide(L)'
;LDADKEGYLRSTTSLVQTAGRAARHLNGKVYLYADVMTHSIKEFLAISSYRRQKQIDYNKAHGITPRSVRRSIEEGLTYHLRDKHQGSQVMKETAGDLDVQSTLDALRE
;
A
#
# COMPACT_ATOMS: atom_id res chain seq x y z
N LEU A 1 8.22 -1.17 16.98
CA LEU A 1 8.35 -0.53 15.65
C LEU A 1 9.56 0.37 15.82
N ASP A 2 10.75 -0.17 15.64
CA ASP A 2 11.96 0.40 16.27
C ASP A 2 12.91 0.82 15.15
N ALA A 3 12.97 2.13 14.89
CA ALA A 3 13.81 2.67 13.82
C ALA A 3 15.28 2.78 14.24
N ASP A 4 15.55 2.81 15.54
CA ASP A 4 16.88 2.92 16.16
C ASP A 4 17.57 1.57 16.43
N LYS A 5 16.88 0.44 16.23
CA LYS A 5 17.51 -0.87 16.27
C LYS A 5 18.37 -1.08 15.03
N GLU A 6 19.65 -0.77 15.13
CA GLU A 6 20.60 -0.93 14.03
C GLU A 6 20.70 -2.37 13.53
N GLY A 7 20.98 -2.50 12.23
CA GLY A 7 20.99 -3.77 11.52
C GLY A 7 20.55 -3.58 10.07
N TYR A 8 20.56 -4.66 9.29
CA TYR A 8 20.27 -4.60 7.85
C TYR A 8 18.94 -3.89 7.52
N LEU A 9 17.88 -4.17 8.28
CA LEU A 9 16.55 -3.59 8.05
C LEU A 9 16.41 -2.11 8.46
N ARG A 10 17.41 -1.56 9.16
CA ARG A 10 17.44 -0.17 9.65
C ARG A 10 18.70 0.58 9.24
N SER A 11 19.43 0.04 8.27
CA SER A 11 20.49 0.76 7.59
C SER A 11 19.92 1.99 6.87
N THR A 12 20.79 2.96 6.59
CA THR A 12 20.46 4.16 5.81
C THR A 12 19.71 3.82 4.52
N THR A 13 20.17 2.80 3.79
CA THR A 13 19.57 2.39 2.51
C THR A 13 18.16 1.82 2.68
N SER A 14 17.95 0.96 3.69
CA SER A 14 16.64 0.37 4.02
C SER A 14 15.62 1.44 4.44
N LEU A 15 16.05 2.42 5.25
CA LEU A 15 15.20 3.55 5.65
C LEU A 15 14.80 4.41 4.46
N VAL A 16 15.76 4.74 3.57
CA VAL A 16 15.49 5.49 2.34
C VAL A 16 14.48 4.76 1.44
N GLN A 17 14.64 3.45 1.25
CA GLN A 17 13.73 2.66 0.42
C GLN A 17 12.32 2.58 1.00
N THR A 18 12.22 2.42 2.32
CA THR A 18 10.93 2.37 3.02
C THR A 18 10.22 3.72 2.93
N ALA A 19 10.93 4.81 3.20
CA ALA A 19 10.40 6.17 3.08
C ALA A 19 10.00 6.53 1.65
N GLY A 20 10.72 6.01 0.65
CA GLY A 20 10.43 6.21 -0.77
C GLY A 20 9.03 5.74 -1.19
N ARG A 21 8.39 4.86 -0.42
CA ARG A 21 7.00 4.45 -0.65
C ARG A 21 6.03 5.61 -0.44
N ALA A 22 6.28 6.49 0.54
CA ALA A 22 5.46 7.66 0.81
C ALA A 22 5.64 8.77 -0.24
N ALA A 23 6.79 8.82 -0.94
CA ALA A 23 7.14 9.89 -1.88
C ALA A 23 6.23 9.97 -3.11
N ARG A 24 5.37 8.97 -3.35
CA ARG A 24 4.42 8.94 -4.47
C ARG A 24 3.10 9.67 -4.18
N HIS A 25 2.92 10.17 -2.96
CA HIS A 25 1.73 10.89 -2.51
C HIS A 25 2.04 12.36 -2.21
N LEU A 26 1.12 13.25 -2.57
CA LEU A 26 1.25 14.70 -2.33
C LEU A 26 1.50 15.03 -0.85
N ASN A 27 0.76 14.37 0.04
CA ASN A 27 0.85 14.52 1.49
C ASN A 27 1.63 13.38 2.16
N GLY A 28 2.53 12.73 1.42
CA GLY A 28 3.34 11.63 1.94
C GLY A 28 4.14 12.07 3.17
N LYS A 29 3.97 11.35 4.28
CA LYS A 29 4.69 11.56 5.54
C LYS A 29 5.29 10.24 6.02
N VAL A 30 6.42 10.34 6.72
CA VAL A 30 7.12 9.20 7.31
C VAL A 30 7.37 9.54 8.77
N TYR A 31 6.98 8.63 9.66
CA TYR A 31 7.20 8.73 11.10
C TYR A 31 8.20 7.64 11.51
N LEU A 32 9.31 8.05 12.10
CA LEU A 32 10.31 7.15 12.67
C LEU A 32 10.08 7.11 14.18
N TYR A 33 9.66 5.97 14.71
CA TYR A 33 9.61 5.74 16.14
C TYR A 33 10.96 5.20 16.60
N ALA A 34 11.66 5.99 17.40
CA ALA A 34 13.01 5.72 17.88
C ALA A 34 13.22 6.49 19.18
N ASP A 35 13.95 5.90 20.11
CA ASP A 35 14.42 6.56 21.32
C ASP A 35 15.74 7.30 21.04
N VAL A 36 16.58 6.73 20.15
CA VAL A 36 17.90 7.27 19.82
C VAL A 36 18.03 7.67 18.35
N MET A 37 18.64 8.83 18.11
CA MET A 37 19.04 9.28 16.77
C MET A 37 20.33 8.58 16.33
N THR A 38 20.20 7.38 15.77
CA THR A 38 21.32 6.59 15.23
C THR A 38 21.99 7.28 14.04
N HIS A 39 23.19 6.80 13.66
CA HIS A 39 23.90 7.32 12.49
C HIS A 39 23.07 7.11 11.21
N SER A 40 22.46 5.92 11.06
CA SER A 40 21.62 5.60 9.91
C SER A 40 20.42 6.54 9.77
N ILE A 41 19.78 6.91 10.88
CA ILE A 41 18.66 7.88 10.89
C ILE A 41 19.14 9.27 10.48
N LYS A 42 20.28 9.73 11.03
CA LYS A 42 20.85 11.05 10.71
C LYS A 42 21.19 11.17 9.22
N GLU A 43 21.84 10.16 8.65
CA GLU A 43 22.13 10.13 7.21
C GLU A 43 20.85 10.08 6.37
N PHE A 44 19.88 9.25 6.76
CA PHE A 44 18.57 9.20 6.10
C PHE A 44 17.89 10.58 6.05
N LEU A 45 17.89 11.33 7.16
CA LEU A 45 17.31 12.66 7.23
C LEU A 45 18.06 13.67 6.35
N ALA A 46 19.39 13.62 6.34
CA ALA A 46 20.21 14.48 5.48
C ALA A 46 19.92 14.23 3.99
N ILE A 47 19.91 12.97 3.56
CA ILE A 47 19.62 12.58 2.17
C ILE A 47 18.20 13.01 1.78
N SER A 48 17.22 12.71 2.62
CA SER A 48 15.80 13.04 2.39
C SER A 48 15.59 14.55 2.27
N SER A 49 16.22 15.33 3.15
CA SER A 49 16.12 16.79 3.15
C SER A 49 16.78 17.40 1.93
N TYR A 50 18.00 16.95 1.58
CA TYR A 50 18.70 17.39 0.38
C TYR A 50 17.88 17.13 -0.90
N ARG A 51 17.33 15.91 -1.06
CA ARG A 51 16.49 15.56 -2.21
C ARG A 51 15.23 16.41 -2.27
N ARG A 52 14.55 16.62 -1.14
CA ARG A 52 13.32 17.44 -1.07
C ARG A 52 13.61 18.89 -1.44
N GLN A 53 14.68 19.47 -0.92
CA GLN A 53 15.06 20.85 -1.21
C GLN A 53 15.32 21.03 -2.71
N LYS A 54 16.13 20.15 -3.31
CA LYS A 54 16.41 20.17 -4.76
C LYS A 54 15.13 20.09 -5.60
N GLN A 55 14.17 19.26 -5.19
CA GLN A 55 12.88 19.14 -5.88
C GLN A 55 12.04 20.41 -5.76
N ILE A 56 11.99 21.03 -4.58
CA ILE A 56 11.27 22.29 -4.36
C ILE A 56 11.87 23.41 -5.22
N ASP A 57 13.20 23.52 -5.24
CA ASP A 57 13.88 24.57 -6.00
C ASP A 57 13.67 24.39 -7.50
N TYR A 58 13.76 23.14 -7.99
CA TYR A 58 13.44 22.82 -9.37
C TYR A 58 11.99 23.16 -9.72
N ASN A 59 11.04 22.78 -8.86
CA ASN A 59 9.62 23.06 -9.08
C ASN A 59 9.33 24.57 -9.10
N LYS A 60 9.94 25.35 -8.21
CA LYS A 60 9.82 26.82 -8.19
C LYS A 60 10.38 27.44 -9.47
N ALA A 61 11.57 27.01 -9.88
CA ALA A 61 12.22 27.54 -11.09
C ALA A 61 11.42 27.26 -12.37
N HIS A 62 10.65 26.16 -12.41
CA HIS A 62 9.90 25.73 -13.60
C HIS A 62 8.37 25.89 -13.47
N GLY A 63 7.87 26.48 -12.37
CA GLY A 63 6.43 26.63 -12.13
C GLY A 63 5.65 25.31 -11.99
N ILE A 64 6.30 24.22 -11.57
CA ILE A 64 5.69 22.89 -11.46
C ILE A 64 4.91 22.79 -10.14
N THR A 65 3.61 22.51 -10.24
CA THR A 65 2.78 22.16 -9.07
C THR A 65 2.77 20.64 -8.89
N PRO A 66 3.19 20.09 -7.73
CA PRO A 66 3.16 18.66 -7.48
C PRO A 66 1.75 18.08 -7.59
N ARG A 67 1.61 16.94 -8.27
CA ARG A 67 0.35 16.21 -8.42
C ARG A 67 0.54 14.75 -8.07
N SER A 68 -0.49 14.12 -7.52
CA SER A 68 -0.46 12.69 -7.22
C SER A 68 -0.47 11.87 -8.51
N VAL A 69 0.29 10.79 -8.54
CA VAL A 69 0.30 9.85 -9.68
C VAL A 69 -1.02 9.09 -9.70
N ARG A 70 -1.71 9.06 -10.85
CA ARG A 70 -2.83 8.16 -11.13
C ARG A 70 -2.29 7.00 -11.97
N ARG A 71 -2.34 5.78 -11.45
CA ARG A 71 -1.98 4.55 -12.18
C ARG A 71 -3.21 3.67 -12.31
N SER A 72 -3.49 3.20 -13.51
CA SER A 72 -4.54 2.20 -13.76
C SER A 72 -4.15 0.87 -13.11
N ILE A 73 -5.13 0.17 -12.55
CA ILE A 73 -4.92 -1.19 -12.01
C ILE A 73 -4.56 -2.10 -13.18
N GLU A 74 -3.52 -2.90 -13.01
CA GLU A 74 -3.00 -3.83 -14.02
C GLU A 74 -3.97 -5.01 -14.20
N GLU A 75 -4.25 -5.39 -15.45
CA GLU A 75 -5.33 -6.32 -15.81
C GLU A 75 -5.20 -7.70 -15.12
N GLY A 76 -3.99 -8.14 -14.79
CA GLY A 76 -3.74 -9.40 -14.06
C GLY A 76 -4.36 -9.45 -12.66
N LEU A 77 -4.55 -8.31 -11.98
CA LEU A 77 -5.22 -8.26 -10.67
C LEU A 77 -6.75 -8.42 -10.79
N THR A 78 -7.29 -8.13 -11.97
CA THR A 78 -8.73 -8.18 -12.25
C THR A 78 -9.29 -9.59 -12.29
N TYR A 79 -8.47 -10.59 -12.63
CA TYR A 79 -8.89 -12.00 -12.67
C TYR A 79 -9.39 -12.49 -11.31
N HIS A 80 -8.69 -12.18 -10.22
CA HIS A 80 -9.11 -12.60 -8.87
C HIS A 80 -10.34 -11.85 -8.33
N LEU A 81 -10.60 -10.64 -8.82
CA LEU A 81 -11.81 -9.90 -8.44
C LEU A 81 -13.05 -10.41 -9.17
N ARG A 82 -12.92 -10.93 -10.41
CA ARG A 82 -14.00 -11.57 -11.14
C ARG A 82 -14.46 -12.89 -10.50
N ASP A 83 -13.54 -13.67 -9.95
CA ASP A 83 -13.85 -14.95 -9.28
C ASP A 83 -14.77 -14.78 -8.05
N LYS A 84 -14.60 -13.73 -7.26
CA LYS A 84 -15.48 -13.46 -6.11
C LYS A 84 -16.91 -13.12 -6.52
N HIS A 85 -17.09 -12.49 -7.68
CA HIS A 85 -18.41 -12.19 -8.20
C HIS A 85 -19.05 -13.41 -8.87
N GLN A 86 -18.30 -14.23 -9.60
CA GLN A 86 -18.83 -15.48 -10.18
C GLN A 86 -19.18 -16.52 -9.11
N GLY A 87 -18.34 -16.72 -8.09
CA GLY A 87 -18.65 -17.67 -7.01
C GLY A 87 -19.95 -17.33 -6.27
N SER A 88 -20.20 -16.03 -6.01
CA SER A 88 -21.46 -15.60 -5.37
C SER A 88 -22.68 -15.69 -6.30
N GLN A 89 -22.49 -15.61 -7.62
CA GLN A 89 -23.57 -15.69 -8.60
C GLN A 89 -23.97 -17.14 -8.88
N VAL A 90 -22.99 -18.03 -9.06
CA VAL A 90 -23.20 -19.48 -9.22
C VAL A 90 -23.85 -20.05 -7.95
N MET A 91 -23.39 -19.68 -6.75
CA MET A 91 -24.04 -20.11 -5.51
C MET A 91 -25.49 -19.62 -5.38
N LYS A 92 -25.81 -18.41 -5.88
CA LYS A 92 -27.20 -17.91 -5.88
C LYS A 92 -28.09 -18.61 -6.90
N GLU A 93 -27.57 -18.96 -8.07
CA GLU A 93 -28.30 -19.72 -9.09
C GLU A 93 -28.53 -21.17 -8.64
N THR A 94 -27.53 -21.83 -8.05
CA THR A 94 -27.70 -23.20 -7.52
C THR A 94 -28.62 -23.22 -6.30
N ALA A 95 -28.57 -22.21 -5.43
CA ALA A 95 -29.50 -22.10 -4.29
C ALA A 95 -30.94 -21.73 -4.69
N GLY A 96 -31.16 -21.23 -5.91
CA GLY A 96 -32.51 -20.95 -6.43
C GLY A 96 -33.26 -22.20 -6.90
N ASP A 97 -32.53 -23.26 -7.29
CA ASP A 97 -33.10 -24.51 -7.81
C ASP A 97 -33.22 -25.62 -6.76
N LEU A 98 -32.58 -25.47 -5.58
CA LEU A 98 -32.84 -26.38 -4.46
C LEU A 98 -34.04 -25.86 -3.66
N ASP A 99 -35.17 -26.54 -3.80
CA ASP A 99 -36.28 -26.40 -2.86
C ASP A 99 -35.84 -26.92 -1.48
N VAL A 100 -35.31 -26.00 -0.67
CA VAL A 100 -34.84 -26.24 0.70
C VAL A 100 -35.97 -26.82 1.56
N GLN A 101 -37.23 -26.57 1.20
CA GLN A 101 -38.39 -27.14 1.89
C GLN A 101 -38.48 -28.67 1.63
N SER A 102 -38.42 -29.11 0.38
CA SER A 102 -38.47 -30.53 0.02
C SER A 102 -37.33 -31.36 0.62
N THR A 103 -36.13 -30.78 0.73
CA THR A 103 -34.96 -31.45 1.32
C THR A 103 -35.04 -31.54 2.84
N LEU A 104 -35.67 -30.58 3.52
CA LEU A 104 -35.93 -30.64 4.95
C LEU A 104 -37.03 -31.64 5.31
N ASP A 105 -38.05 -31.79 4.46
CA ASP A 105 -39.12 -32.76 4.65
C ASP A 105 -38.61 -34.21 4.47
N ALA A 106 -37.71 -34.44 3.50
CA ALA A 106 -37.08 -35.75 3.29
C ALA A 106 -36.13 -36.21 4.41
N LEU A 107 -35.69 -35.30 5.28
CA LEU A 107 -34.84 -35.60 6.45
C LEU A 107 -35.65 -35.80 7.74
N ARG A 108 -36.98 -35.65 7.68
CA ARG A 108 -37.89 -35.78 8.83
C ARG A 108 -38.75 -37.06 8.79
N GLU A 109 -38.63 -37.90 7.76
CA GLU A 109 -39.02 -39.33 7.80
C GLU A 109 -37.84 -40.20 8.24
#